data_AF-A0A520HN58-F1
#
_entry.id   AF-A0A520HN58-F1
#
_cell.length_a   1.000
_cell.length_b   1.000
_cell.length_c   1.000
_cell.angle_alpha   90.00
_cell.angle_beta   90.00
_cell.angle_gamma   90.00
#
_symmetry.space_group_name_H-M   'P 1'
#
loop_
_entity.id
_entity.type
_entity.pdbx_description
1 polymer ?
#
loop_
_entity_poly.entity_id
_entity_poly.type
_entity_poly.pdbx_seq_one_letter_code
_entity_poly.pdbx_strand_id
1 'polypeptide(L)'
;MANSGSAQVAANLSAPLNETSLTERPIRDGDGLQGHTAAPGGAEHVVDPTDAILGLNSTGWVAIAAIFVLLIFLWKKVPAAIGRMLDTRIAAIRTQLDEASKLRAEAETLRAEYETRAKTAQAEAATMREHAHQEAHQILVKAKADAEALMERRAKMAEDKIAAAERAAIAEVRARAADTAAKAAGLLIQQQHGADADRNLVDRSIAGLGRPN
;
A
#
# COMPACT_ATOMS: atom_id res chain seq x y z
N MET A 1 36.29 17.28 7.47
CA MET A 1 35.78 18.65 7.71
C MET A 1 35.03 18.64 9.03
N ALA A 2 35.75 18.78 10.14
CA ALA A 2 35.24 18.57 11.48
C ALA A 2 34.94 19.92 12.16
N ASN A 3 33.65 20.12 12.42
CA ASN A 3 33.06 20.72 13.62
C ASN A 3 33.66 22.03 14.17
N SER A 4 33.23 23.17 13.60
CA SER A 4 33.43 24.50 14.19
C SER A 4 32.35 24.89 15.22
N GLY A 5 31.34 24.03 15.46
CA GLY A 5 30.23 24.31 16.38
C GLY A 5 30.55 24.00 17.84
N SER A 6 31.37 22.98 18.11
CA SER A 6 31.71 22.55 19.48
C SER A 6 32.66 23.50 20.23
N ALA A 7 33.45 24.31 19.51
CA ALA A 7 34.37 25.28 20.11
C ALA A 7 33.65 26.52 20.69
N GLN A 8 32.52 26.93 20.11
CA GLN A 8 31.74 28.08 20.58
C GLN A 8 30.85 27.74 21.78
N VAL A 9 30.41 26.49 21.91
CA VAL A 9 29.60 26.03 23.06
C VAL A 9 30.46 25.89 24.32
N ALA A 10 31.72 25.45 24.19
CA ALA A 10 32.65 25.32 25.31
C ALA A 10 33.08 26.69 25.89
N ALA A 11 33.14 27.75 25.08
CA ALA A 11 33.49 29.10 25.53
C ALA A 11 32.37 29.76 26.35
N ASN A 12 31.11 29.39 26.11
CA ASN A 12 29.95 29.96 26.83
C ASN A 12 29.69 29.26 28.18
N LEU A 13 30.30 28.09 28.43
CA LEU A 13 30.11 27.33 29.67
C LEU A 13 31.17 27.59 30.76
N SER A 14 32.30 28.23 30.43
CA SER A 14 33.40 28.48 31.37
C SER A 14 33.45 29.90 31.95
N ALA A 15 32.51 30.76 31.59
CA ALA A 15 32.35 32.04 32.24
C ALA A 15 31.75 31.83 33.64
N PRO A 16 32.38 32.33 34.73
CA PRO A 16 31.80 32.23 36.06
C PRO A 16 30.45 32.95 36.07
N LEU A 17 29.43 32.31 36.63
CA LEU A 17 28.13 32.92 36.90
C LEU A 17 28.34 34.14 37.80
N ASN A 18 28.46 35.31 37.18
CA ASN A 18 28.51 36.57 37.89
C ASN A 18 27.10 36.85 38.43
N GLU A 19 26.88 36.49 39.69
CA GLU A 19 25.69 36.77 40.50
C GLU A 19 25.53 38.27 40.82
N THR A 20 25.86 39.15 39.88
CA THR A 20 25.83 40.60 40.10
C THR A 20 25.05 41.28 38.99
N SER A 21 23.72 41.18 39.07
CA SER A 21 22.74 42.23 38.69
C SER A 21 21.32 41.68 38.50
N LEU A 22 20.81 40.95 39.50
CA LEU A 22 19.37 41.01 39.78
C LEU A 22 19.11 42.28 40.60
N THR A 23 19.27 43.43 39.96
CA THR A 23 18.77 44.68 40.52
C THR A 23 17.28 44.68 40.30
N GLU A 24 16.54 44.22 41.31
CA GLU A 24 15.14 44.61 41.54
C GLU A 24 15.04 46.11 41.25
N ARG A 25 14.36 46.47 40.15
CA ARG A 25 14.03 47.86 39.90
C ARG A 25 12.85 48.19 40.82
N PRO A 26 12.99 49.11 41.80
CA PRO A 26 11.82 49.64 42.48
C PRO A 26 10.94 50.32 41.43
N ILE A 27 9.76 49.78 41.19
CA ILE A 27 8.68 50.37 40.38
C ILE A 27 8.05 51.59 41.10
N ARG A 28 8.86 52.37 41.80
CA ARG A 28 8.44 53.52 42.60
C ARG A 28 9.51 54.62 42.69
N ASP A 29 10.15 54.94 41.58
CA ASP A 29 10.89 56.20 41.44
C ASP A 29 10.34 56.99 40.26
N GLY A 30 9.71 58.13 40.58
CA GLY A 30 8.96 58.97 39.65
C GLY A 30 9.83 59.88 38.78
N ASP A 31 10.78 59.34 38.02
CA ASP A 31 11.69 60.19 37.22
C ASP A 31 12.08 59.60 35.83
N GLY A 32 11.24 58.77 35.22
CA GLY A 32 11.63 58.03 34.00
C GLY A 32 10.65 58.02 32.82
N LEU A 33 9.49 58.66 32.91
CA LEU A 33 8.49 58.67 31.84
C LEU A 33 8.28 60.09 31.31
N GLN A 34 9.21 60.55 30.46
CA GLN A 34 8.91 61.68 29.56
C GLN A 34 8.10 61.17 28.37
N GLY A 35 6.84 60.79 28.65
CA GLY A 35 5.81 60.67 27.63
C GLY A 35 5.46 62.07 27.14
N HIS A 36 5.98 62.47 25.98
CA HIS A 36 5.51 63.63 25.23
C HIS A 36 4.17 63.28 24.56
N THR A 37 3.17 63.09 25.41
CA THR A 37 1.75 63.10 25.05
C THR A 37 1.05 64.11 25.95
N ALA A 38 1.61 65.33 25.98
CA ALA A 38 0.82 66.48 26.36
C ALA A 38 -0.14 66.75 25.20
N ALA A 39 -1.37 66.24 25.32
CA ALA A 39 -2.50 66.96 24.74
C ALA A 39 -2.50 68.34 25.42
N PRO A 40 -2.38 69.47 24.69
CA PRO A 40 -2.63 70.77 25.27
C PRO A 40 -4.15 70.89 25.45
N GLY A 41 -4.66 70.21 26.46
CA GLY A 41 -5.97 70.43 27.04
C GLY A 41 -5.90 71.63 27.98
N GLY A 42 -5.50 72.77 27.44
CA GLY A 42 -5.78 74.07 28.03
C GLY A 42 -6.91 74.67 27.22
N ALA A 43 -8.08 74.83 27.83
CA ALA A 43 -9.07 75.78 27.33
C ALA A 43 -8.50 77.19 27.53
N GLU A 44 -7.52 77.55 26.71
CA GLU A 44 -7.08 78.93 26.57
C GLU A 44 -8.16 79.66 25.79
N HIS A 45 -9.07 80.27 26.53
CA HIS A 45 -9.87 81.37 26.04
C HIS A 45 -8.89 82.51 25.72
N VAL A 46 -8.39 82.56 24.49
CA VAL A 46 -7.81 83.78 23.93
C VAL A 46 -8.97 84.78 23.84
N VAL A 47 -9.01 85.67 24.82
CA VAL A 47 -9.82 86.90 24.80
C VAL A 47 -9.07 87.91 23.92
N ASP A 48 -9.78 88.45 22.94
CA ASP A 48 -9.31 89.30 21.84
C ASP A 48 -8.48 90.53 22.28
N PRO A 49 -7.45 90.96 21.54
CA PRO A 49 -7.36 92.34 21.12
C PRO A 49 -8.23 92.51 19.86
N THR A 50 -9.05 93.54 19.90
CA THR A 50 -10.07 93.88 18.92
C THR A 50 -9.54 94.17 17.52
N ASP A 51 -9.57 93.15 16.65
CA ASP A 51 -9.59 93.34 15.19
C ASP A 51 -10.79 92.55 14.63
N ALA A 52 -12.00 92.94 15.04
CA ALA A 52 -13.25 92.35 14.54
C ALA A 52 -13.43 92.67 13.05
N ILE A 53 -12.86 91.86 12.16
CA ILE A 53 -13.24 91.84 10.76
C ILE A 53 -14.56 91.07 10.66
N LEU A 54 -15.65 91.78 10.34
CA LEU A 54 -17.02 91.25 10.14
C LEU A 54 -17.73 90.69 11.40
N GLY A 55 -17.33 91.09 12.62
CA GLY A 55 -18.10 90.84 13.84
C GLY A 55 -17.98 89.43 14.46
N LEU A 56 -16.96 88.66 14.05
CA LEU A 56 -16.67 87.33 14.58
C LEU A 56 -15.36 87.34 15.39
N ASN A 57 -15.37 86.68 16.56
CA ASN A 57 -14.18 86.50 17.41
C ASN A 57 -13.22 85.44 16.86
N SER A 58 -12.03 85.31 17.45
CA SER A 58 -11.02 84.29 17.06
C SER A 58 -11.59 82.87 16.99
N THR A 59 -12.42 82.48 17.97
CA THR A 59 -13.11 81.18 17.99
C THR A 59 -14.07 80.99 16.81
N GLY A 60 -14.76 82.04 16.37
CA GLY A 60 -15.65 82.01 15.21
C GLY A 60 -14.90 81.74 13.89
N TRP A 61 -13.74 82.35 13.71
CA TRP A 61 -12.86 82.06 12.57
C TRP A 61 -12.29 80.64 12.60
N VAL A 62 -11.93 80.11 13.78
CA VAL A 62 -11.51 78.71 13.95
C VAL A 62 -12.64 77.74 13.61
N ALA A 63 -13.88 78.02 14.05
CA ALA A 63 -15.04 77.20 13.72
C ALA A 63 -15.33 77.20 12.20
N ILE A 64 -15.22 78.35 11.53
CA ILE A 64 -15.35 78.46 10.07
C ILE A 64 -14.24 77.67 9.37
N ALA A 65 -12.99 77.76 9.82
CA ALA A 65 -11.87 76.98 9.29
C ALA A 65 -12.09 75.47 9.47
N ALA A 66 -12.57 75.03 10.64
CA ALA A 66 -12.90 73.63 10.91
C ALA A 66 -14.03 73.11 9.99
N ILE A 67 -15.06 73.92 9.75
CA ILE A 67 -16.14 73.59 8.81
C ILE A 67 -15.60 73.50 7.36
N PHE A 68 -14.72 74.41 6.96
CA PHE A 68 -14.09 74.36 5.64
C PHE A 68 -13.24 73.11 5.46
N VAL A 69 -12.46 72.73 6.48
CA VAL A 69 -11.68 71.48 6.49
C VAL A 69 -12.60 70.25 6.42
N LEU A 70 -13.69 70.23 7.18
CA LEU A 70 -14.70 69.16 7.13
C LEU A 70 -15.34 69.05 5.73
N LEU A 71 -15.68 70.18 5.11
CA LEU A 71 -16.20 70.23 3.74
C LEU A 71 -15.17 69.72 2.73
N ILE A 72 -13.89 70.06 2.88
CA ILE A 72 -12.82 69.53 2.04
C ILE A 72 -12.69 68.02 2.22
N PHE A 73 -12.79 67.49 3.44
CA PHE A 73 -12.78 66.04 3.70
C PHE A 73 -13.98 65.31 3.06
N LEU A 74 -15.16 65.92 3.11
CA LEU A 74 -16.36 65.41 2.43
C LEU A 74 -16.20 65.46 0.91
N TRP A 75 -15.69 66.57 0.37
CA TRP A 75 -15.48 66.75 -1.07
C TRP A 75 -14.40 65.80 -1.61
N LYS A 76 -13.36 65.53 -0.82
CA LYS A 76 -12.32 64.52 -1.09
C LYS A 76 -12.77 63.09 -0.79
N LYS A 77 -14.04 62.88 -0.39
CA LYS A 77 -14.67 61.56 -0.24
C LYS A 77 -13.92 60.62 0.72
N VAL A 78 -13.22 61.16 1.72
CA VAL A 78 -12.51 60.36 2.74
C VAL A 78 -13.43 59.36 3.46
N PRO A 79 -14.65 59.72 3.92
CA PRO A 79 -15.55 58.72 4.54
C PRO A 79 -15.97 57.61 3.57
N ALA A 80 -16.13 57.92 2.28
CA ALA A 80 -16.45 56.90 1.27
C ALA A 80 -15.27 55.96 0.98
N ALA A 81 -14.03 56.45 1.05
CA ALA A 81 -12.84 55.62 0.89
C ALA A 81 -12.67 54.61 2.04
N ILE A 82 -12.95 55.03 3.28
CA ILE A 82 -12.95 54.15 4.47
C ILE A 82 -14.04 53.08 4.34
N GLY A 83 -15.25 53.45 3.93
CA GLY A 83 -16.33 52.50 3.66
C GLY A 83 -15.95 51.45 2.63
N ARG A 84 -15.38 51.87 1.49
CA ARG A 84 -14.90 50.95 0.44
C ARG A 84 -13.82 50.00 0.91
N MET A 85 -12.92 50.44 1.80
CA MET A 85 -11.88 49.56 2.36
C MET A 85 -12.50 48.50 3.28
N LEU A 86 -13.47 48.88 4.11
CA LEU A 86 -14.21 47.93 4.95
C LEU A 86 -15.00 46.94 4.10
N ASP A 87 -15.71 47.40 3.08
CA ASP A 87 -16.46 46.53 2.16
C ASP A 87 -15.53 45.54 1.46
N THR A 88 -14.34 45.99 1.04
CA THR A 88 -13.32 45.13 0.43
C THR A 88 -12.83 44.07 1.41
N ARG A 89 -12.61 44.42 2.69
CA ARG A 89 -12.24 43.45 3.73
C ARG A 89 -13.37 42.47 4.03
N ILE A 90 -14.61 42.94 4.11
CA ILE A 90 -15.79 42.08 4.30
C ILE A 90 -15.92 41.10 3.13
N ALA A 91 -15.78 41.58 1.89
CA ALA A 91 -15.81 40.74 0.71
C ALA A 91 -14.70 39.68 0.74
N ALA A 92 -13.46 40.07 1.07
CA ALA A 92 -12.34 39.15 1.18
C ALA A 92 -12.57 38.07 2.27
N ILE A 93 -13.08 38.45 3.44
CA ILE A 93 -13.41 37.52 4.52
C ILE A 93 -14.52 36.55 4.09
N ARG A 94 -15.56 37.06 3.39
CA ARG A 94 -16.63 36.21 2.85
C ARG A 94 -16.08 35.19 1.86
N THR A 95 -15.25 35.63 0.91
CA THR A 95 -14.60 34.72 -0.04
C THR A 95 -13.75 33.67 0.67
N GLN A 96 -12.93 34.06 1.65
CA GLN A 96 -12.12 33.11 2.43
C GLN A 96 -12.97 32.12 3.24
N LEU A 97 -14.10 32.57 3.81
CA LEU A 97 -15.01 31.71 4.54
C LEU A 97 -15.74 30.74 3.60
N ASP A 98 -16.16 31.20 2.43
CA ASP A 98 -16.78 30.37 1.39
C ASP A 98 -15.80 29.32 0.89
N GLU A 99 -14.55 29.70 0.58
CA GLU A 99 -13.47 28.77 0.20
C GLU A 99 -13.17 27.76 1.30
N ALA A 100 -13.09 28.19 2.56
CA ALA A 100 -12.88 27.29 3.69
C ALA A 100 -14.05 26.31 3.88
N SER A 101 -15.29 26.78 3.70
CA SER A 101 -16.49 25.94 3.77
C SER A 101 -16.52 24.90 2.65
N LYS A 102 -16.16 25.31 1.43
CA LYS A 102 -16.04 24.43 0.27
C LYS A 102 -14.94 23.39 0.50
N LEU A 103 -13.77 23.80 0.98
CA LEU A 103 -12.67 22.89 1.26
C LEU A 103 -13.03 21.88 2.37
N ARG A 104 -13.80 22.29 3.38
CA ARG A 104 -14.33 21.36 4.39
C ARG A 104 -15.32 20.37 3.78
N ALA A 105 -16.25 20.84 2.96
CA ALA A 105 -17.19 19.96 2.28
C ALA A 105 -16.47 18.95 1.37
N GLU A 106 -15.45 19.37 0.63
CA GLU A 106 -14.59 18.50 -0.20
C GLU A 106 -13.77 17.51 0.64
N ALA A 107 -13.28 17.92 1.81
CA ALA A 107 -12.58 17.01 2.72
C ALA A 107 -13.52 15.96 3.33
N GLU A 108 -14.75 16.35 3.68
CA GLU A 108 -15.78 15.45 4.20
C GLU A 108 -16.25 14.45 3.13
N THR A 109 -16.47 14.90 1.90
CA THR A 109 -16.83 14.02 0.78
C THR A 109 -15.70 13.04 0.49
N LEU A 110 -14.46 13.53 0.42
CA LEU A 110 -13.30 12.69 0.17
C LEU A 110 -13.10 11.67 1.29
N ARG A 111 -13.31 12.05 2.55
CA ARG A 111 -13.27 11.13 3.68
C ARG A 111 -14.35 10.04 3.55
N ALA A 112 -15.58 10.41 3.24
CA ALA A 112 -16.67 9.45 3.04
C ALA A 112 -16.38 8.49 1.87
N GLU A 113 -15.79 9.00 0.78
CA GLU A 113 -15.33 8.17 -0.33
C GLU A 113 -14.25 7.19 0.10
N TYR A 114 -13.22 7.63 0.83
CA TYR A 114 -12.17 6.73 1.32
C TYR A 114 -12.69 5.69 2.30
N GLU A 115 -13.60 6.05 3.21
CA GLU A 115 -14.24 5.09 4.13
C GLU A 115 -15.05 4.05 3.34
N THR A 116 -15.77 4.47 2.31
CA THR A 116 -16.51 3.56 1.42
C THR A 116 -15.56 2.66 0.63
N ARG A 117 -14.51 3.22 0.01
CA ARG A 117 -13.49 2.47 -0.73
C ARG A 117 -12.77 1.47 0.16
N ALA A 118 -12.46 1.83 1.41
CA ALA A 118 -11.85 0.94 2.38
C ALA A 118 -12.77 -0.25 2.73
N LYS A 119 -14.07 0.01 2.96
CA LYS A 119 -15.07 -1.04 3.21
C LYS A 119 -15.23 -1.96 2.00
N THR A 120 -15.33 -1.41 0.80
CA THR A 120 -15.42 -2.19 -0.44
C THR A 120 -14.18 -3.03 -0.64
N ALA A 121 -12.98 -2.48 -0.49
CA ALA A 121 -11.72 -3.23 -0.61
C ALA A 121 -11.61 -4.36 0.42
N GLN A 122 -12.09 -4.15 1.66
CA GLN A 122 -12.14 -5.20 2.67
C GLN A 122 -13.13 -6.31 2.29
N ALA A 123 -14.31 -5.97 1.77
CA ALA A 123 -15.31 -6.93 1.31
C ALA A 123 -14.83 -7.72 0.09
N GLU A 124 -14.18 -7.05 -0.88
CA GLU A 124 -13.55 -7.69 -2.03
C GLU A 124 -12.43 -8.63 -1.61
N ALA A 125 -11.56 -8.22 -0.67
CA ALA A 125 -10.51 -9.07 -0.14
C ALA A 125 -11.07 -10.30 0.61
N ALA A 126 -12.17 -10.15 1.35
CA ALA A 126 -12.85 -11.28 1.99
C ALA A 126 -13.43 -12.24 0.95
N THR A 127 -14.10 -11.71 -0.08
CA THR A 127 -14.65 -12.49 -1.19
C THR A 127 -13.56 -13.22 -1.97
N MET A 128 -12.44 -12.55 -2.23
CA MET A 128 -11.27 -13.15 -2.91
C MET A 128 -10.67 -14.29 -2.09
N ARG A 129 -10.57 -14.14 -0.77
CA ARG A 129 -10.09 -15.23 0.11
C ARG A 129 -11.04 -16.42 0.08
N GLU A 130 -12.34 -16.19 0.17
CA GLU A 130 -13.35 -17.25 0.11
C GLU A 130 -13.28 -18.00 -1.23
N HIS A 131 -13.23 -17.27 -2.35
CA HIS A 131 -13.04 -17.88 -3.67
C HIS A 131 -11.74 -18.69 -3.74
N ALA A 132 -10.61 -18.16 -3.26
CA ALA A 132 -9.34 -18.87 -3.25
C ALA A 132 -9.40 -20.16 -2.42
N HIS A 133 -10.11 -20.15 -1.28
CA HIS A 133 -10.31 -21.34 -0.46
C HIS A 133 -11.17 -22.39 -1.17
N GLN A 134 -12.25 -21.96 -1.83
CA GLN A 134 -13.11 -22.85 -2.61
C GLN A 134 -12.36 -23.46 -3.80
N GLU A 135 -11.62 -22.66 -4.54
CA GLU A 135 -10.77 -23.13 -5.65
C GLU A 135 -9.69 -24.10 -5.16
N ALA A 136 -9.00 -23.77 -4.07
CA ALA A 136 -8.00 -24.66 -3.48
C ALA A 136 -8.62 -26.00 -3.06
N HIS A 137 -9.81 -25.98 -2.45
CA HIS A 137 -10.53 -27.21 -2.09
C HIS A 137 -10.90 -28.04 -3.34
N GLN A 138 -11.40 -27.40 -4.39
CA GLN A 138 -11.71 -28.08 -5.65
C GLN A 138 -10.47 -28.70 -6.30
N ILE A 139 -9.34 -27.98 -6.29
CA ILE A 139 -8.05 -28.50 -6.79
C ILE A 139 -7.62 -29.71 -5.96
N LEU A 140 -7.75 -29.67 -4.64
CA LEU A 140 -7.40 -30.81 -3.78
C LEU A 140 -8.28 -32.03 -4.04
N VAL A 141 -9.59 -31.84 -4.19
CA VAL A 141 -10.52 -32.93 -4.52
C VAL A 141 -10.17 -33.54 -5.87
N LYS A 142 -9.95 -32.70 -6.89
CA LYS A 142 -9.55 -33.15 -8.23
C LYS A 142 -8.21 -33.87 -8.21
N ALA A 143 -7.21 -33.31 -7.53
CA ALA A 143 -5.88 -33.91 -7.42
C ALA A 143 -5.92 -35.28 -6.71
N LYS A 144 -6.76 -35.44 -5.69
CA LYS A 144 -6.98 -36.75 -5.04
C LYS A 144 -7.62 -37.75 -6.00
N ALA A 145 -8.68 -37.36 -6.70
CA ALA A 145 -9.34 -38.23 -7.68
C ALA A 145 -8.40 -38.64 -8.82
N ASP A 146 -7.63 -37.68 -9.35
CA ASP A 146 -6.63 -37.93 -10.39
C ASP A 146 -5.51 -38.85 -9.87
N ALA A 147 -5.04 -38.66 -8.64
CA ALA A 147 -4.04 -39.53 -8.01
C ALA A 147 -4.55 -40.96 -7.83
N GLU A 148 -5.80 -41.13 -7.38
CA GLU A 148 -6.44 -42.45 -7.23
C GLU A 148 -6.57 -43.15 -8.59
N ALA A 149 -7.06 -42.46 -9.61
CA ALA A 149 -7.14 -42.99 -10.97
C ALA A 149 -5.76 -43.37 -11.55
N LEU A 150 -4.71 -42.58 -11.26
CA LEU A 150 -3.34 -42.89 -11.65
C LEU A 150 -2.81 -44.13 -10.93
N MET A 151 -3.12 -44.29 -9.64
CA MET A 151 -2.74 -45.46 -8.86
C MET A 151 -3.44 -46.72 -9.37
N GLU A 152 -4.74 -46.66 -9.63
CA GLU A 152 -5.50 -47.78 -10.20
C GLU A 152 -4.93 -48.20 -11.57
N ARG A 153 -4.66 -47.23 -12.46
CA ARG A 153 -4.06 -47.51 -13.76
C ARG A 153 -2.67 -48.16 -13.61
N ARG A 154 -1.86 -47.69 -12.66
CA ARG A 154 -0.53 -48.26 -12.39
C ARG A 154 -0.62 -49.67 -11.81
N ALA A 155 -1.56 -49.92 -10.91
CA ALA A 155 -1.81 -51.24 -10.34
C ALA A 155 -2.18 -52.22 -11.45
N LYS A 156 -3.15 -51.87 -12.30
CA LYS A 156 -3.54 -52.68 -13.45
C LYS A 156 -2.39 -52.95 -14.41
N MET A 157 -1.59 -51.94 -14.76
CA MET A 157 -0.40 -52.15 -15.59
C MET A 157 0.64 -53.08 -14.94
N ALA A 158 0.77 -53.05 -13.61
CA ALA A 158 1.67 -53.94 -12.88
C ALA A 158 1.12 -55.37 -12.88
N GLU A 159 -0.18 -55.55 -12.63
CA GLU A 159 -0.87 -56.84 -12.72
C GLU A 159 -0.75 -57.45 -14.12
N ASP A 160 -1.00 -56.66 -15.16
CA ASP A 160 -0.86 -57.10 -16.56
C ASP A 160 0.59 -57.54 -16.88
N LYS A 161 1.59 -56.81 -16.36
CA LYS A 161 3.00 -57.19 -16.50
C LYS A 161 3.34 -58.47 -15.75
N ILE A 162 2.84 -58.65 -14.54
CA ILE A 162 3.02 -59.88 -13.75
C ILE A 162 2.39 -61.04 -14.50
N ALA A 163 1.15 -60.93 -14.96
CA ALA A 163 0.47 -61.97 -15.71
C ALA A 163 1.19 -62.32 -17.02
N ALA A 164 1.76 -61.34 -17.71
CA ALA A 164 2.58 -61.57 -18.90
C ALA A 164 3.89 -62.30 -18.55
N ALA A 165 4.57 -61.89 -17.47
CA ALA A 165 5.80 -62.53 -16.99
C ALA A 165 5.55 -63.97 -16.52
N GLU A 166 4.44 -64.24 -15.83
CA GLU A 166 4.03 -65.59 -15.43
C GLU A 166 3.81 -66.50 -16.63
N ARG A 167 3.08 -66.02 -17.65
CA ARG A 167 2.90 -66.78 -18.90
C ARG A 167 4.22 -67.07 -19.59
N ALA A 168 5.12 -66.10 -19.65
CA ALA A 168 6.44 -66.28 -20.22
C ALA A 168 7.28 -67.29 -19.43
N ALA A 169 7.28 -67.21 -18.10
CA ALA A 169 7.99 -68.15 -17.23
C ALA A 169 7.46 -69.59 -17.36
N ILE A 170 6.14 -69.77 -17.42
CA ILE A 170 5.52 -71.09 -17.65
C ILE A 170 5.93 -71.64 -19.02
N ALA A 171 5.90 -70.82 -20.06
CA ALA A 171 6.34 -71.22 -21.39
C ALA A 171 7.82 -71.63 -21.42
N GLU A 172 8.67 -70.88 -20.72
CA GLU A 172 10.10 -71.18 -20.60
C GLU A 172 10.37 -72.48 -19.85
N VAL A 173 9.67 -72.74 -18.73
CA VAL A 173 9.79 -74.02 -18.00
C VAL A 173 9.34 -75.19 -18.88
N ARG A 174 8.23 -75.05 -19.61
CA ARG A 174 7.74 -76.08 -20.54
C ARG A 174 8.75 -76.33 -21.67
N ALA A 175 9.34 -75.29 -22.24
CA ALA A 175 10.35 -75.41 -23.28
C ALA A 175 11.60 -76.14 -22.75
N ARG A 176 12.09 -75.77 -21.56
CA ARG A 176 13.24 -76.44 -20.91
C ARG A 176 12.95 -77.90 -20.57
N ALA A 177 11.74 -78.21 -20.09
CA ALA A 177 11.31 -79.58 -19.80
C ALA A 177 11.24 -80.42 -21.09
N ALA A 178 10.66 -79.86 -22.17
CA ALA A 178 10.59 -80.53 -23.47
C ALA A 178 11.99 -80.78 -24.06
N ASP A 179 12.89 -79.80 -23.99
CA ASP A 179 14.28 -79.94 -24.45
C ASP A 179 15.06 -81.00 -23.63
N THR A 180 14.90 -80.99 -22.31
CA THR A 180 15.53 -81.99 -21.44
C THR A 180 14.98 -83.39 -21.70
N ALA A 181 13.66 -83.53 -21.89
CA ALA A 181 13.02 -84.80 -22.23
C ALA A 181 13.46 -85.31 -23.62
N ALA A 182 13.56 -84.43 -24.61
CA ALA A 182 14.05 -84.78 -25.94
C ALA A 182 15.52 -85.24 -25.91
N LYS A 183 16.38 -84.55 -25.15
CA LYS A 183 17.77 -84.96 -24.93
C LYS A 183 17.87 -86.31 -24.25
N ALA A 184 17.09 -86.54 -23.19
CA ALA A 184 17.07 -87.82 -22.48
C ALA A 184 16.56 -88.97 -23.36
N ALA A 185 15.51 -88.73 -24.16
CA ALA A 185 15.01 -89.69 -25.13
C ALA A 185 16.06 -89.99 -26.21
N GLY A 186 16.78 -88.98 -26.70
CA GLY A 186 17.89 -89.16 -27.64
C GLY A 186 19.01 -90.04 -27.09
N LEU A 187 19.41 -89.81 -25.83
CA LEU A 187 20.40 -90.65 -25.14
C LEU A 187 19.91 -92.09 -24.96
N LEU A 188 18.64 -92.28 -24.59
CA LEU A 188 18.05 -93.62 -24.44
C LEU A 188 18.00 -94.37 -25.78
N ILE A 189 17.60 -93.69 -26.86
CA ILE A 189 17.62 -94.25 -28.21
C ILE A 189 19.05 -94.65 -28.58
N GLN A 190 20.04 -93.78 -28.35
CA GLN A 190 21.44 -94.08 -28.64
C GLN A 190 21.96 -95.30 -27.85
N GLN A 191 21.52 -95.50 -26.61
CA GLN A 191 21.88 -96.66 -25.79
C GLN A 191 21.19 -97.97 -26.23
N GLN A 192 19.98 -97.89 -26.79
CA GLN A 192 19.20 -99.05 -27.26
C GLN A 192 19.37 -99.33 -28.77
N HIS A 193 20.11 -98.50 -29.50
CA HIS A 193 20.33 -98.65 -30.93
C HIS A 193 21.33 -99.79 -31.20
N GLY A 194 20.85 -100.85 -31.83
CA GLY A 194 21.64 -102.00 -32.27
C GLY A 194 21.03 -102.61 -33.53
N ALA A 195 21.77 -103.51 -34.19
CA ALA A 195 21.42 -104.03 -35.52
C ALA A 195 19.99 -104.61 -35.63
N ASP A 196 19.46 -105.22 -34.57
CA ASP A 196 18.09 -105.77 -34.55
C ASP A 196 17.00 -104.69 -34.47
N ALA A 197 17.28 -103.58 -33.78
CA ALA A 197 16.35 -102.45 -33.69
C ALA A 197 16.23 -101.72 -35.04
N ASP A 198 17.33 -101.59 -35.76
CA ASP A 198 17.41 -100.93 -37.07
C ASP A 198 16.65 -101.72 -38.13
N ARG A 199 16.82 -103.05 -38.13
CA ARG A 199 16.12 -103.95 -39.05
C ARG A 199 14.61 -103.86 -38.88
N ASN A 200 14.13 -103.86 -37.62
CA ASN A 200 12.72 -103.67 -37.28
C ASN A 200 12.16 -102.28 -37.65
N LEU A 201 13.00 -101.25 -37.70
CA LEU A 201 12.65 -99.89 -38.12
C LEU A 201 12.53 -99.79 -39.65
N VAL A 202 13.45 -100.43 -40.37
CA VAL A 202 13.41 -100.54 -41.83
C VAL A 202 12.19 -101.34 -42.28
N ASP A 203 11.94 -102.50 -41.68
CA ASP A 203 10.77 -103.34 -42.03
C ASP A 203 9.44 -102.60 -41.77
N ARG A 204 9.33 -101.84 -40.67
CA ARG A 204 8.17 -100.98 -40.40
C ARG A 204 8.03 -99.81 -41.38
N SER A 205 9.14 -99.20 -41.78
CA SER A 205 9.12 -98.09 -42.74
C SER A 205 8.71 -98.59 -44.14
N ILE A 206 9.20 -99.75 -44.56
CA ILE A 206 8.80 -100.42 -45.81
C ILE A 206 7.31 -100.82 -45.75
N ALA A 207 6.85 -101.37 -44.63
CA ALA A 207 5.44 -101.70 -44.43
C ALA A 207 4.52 -100.45 -44.41
N GLY A 208 5.00 -99.32 -43.87
CA GLY A 208 4.28 -98.05 -43.87
C GLY A 208 4.18 -97.39 -45.25
N LEU A 209 5.21 -97.52 -46.08
CA LEU A 209 5.19 -97.08 -47.48
C LEU A 209 4.31 -97.96 -48.37
N GLY A 210 4.15 -99.24 -48.00
CA GLY A 210 3.24 -100.19 -48.65
C GLY A 210 1.76 -100.01 -48.29
N ARG A 211 1.43 -99.07 -47.39
CA ARG A 211 0.05 -98.73 -47.01
C ARG A 211 -0.37 -97.44 -47.70
N PRO A 212 -0.97 -97.49 -48.90
CA PRO A 212 -1.75 -96.35 -49.38
C PRO A 212 -2.86 -96.13 -48.35
N ASN A 213 -3.07 -94.86 -47.96
CA ASN A 213 -3.99 -94.43 -46.90
C ASN A 213 -5.24 -95.30 -46.75
#